data_AF-A0A022QH02-F1
#
_entry.id   AF-A0A022QH02-F1
#
_cell.length_a   1.000
_cell.length_b   1.000
_cell.length_c   1.000
_cell.angle_alpha   90.00
_cell.angle_beta   90.00
_cell.angle_gamma   90.00
#
_symmetry.space_group_name_H-M   'P 1'
#
loop_
_entity.id
_entity.type
_entity.pdbx_description
1 polymer ?
#
loop_
_entity_poly.entity_id
_entity_poly.type
_entity_poly.pdbx_seq_one_letter_code
_entity_poly.pdbx_strand_id
1 'polypeptide(L)'
;MEGVEMETARPAQHSGDDFCAAVISQFSNRSNEHHTHVCNSIGTMSQELIDRNLPRTAAVYFRVTCSSLDRLSSSTDAAGHLLDAMLTILSLVVDRYPLSALKMQHAYLSELLTRVLRMKSIGVDGLVPAIKCISRLLIVSEKAGWEDVAQLYGFLVGYMTDDRPK
;
A
#
# COMPACT_ATOMS: atom_id res chain seq x y z
N MET A 1 3.79 29.08 -30.76
CA MET A 1 3.57 28.67 -29.36
C MET A 1 3.68 27.16 -29.38
N GLU A 2 4.89 26.66 -29.10
CA GLU A 2 5.22 25.24 -29.18
C GLU A 2 4.46 24.46 -28.11
N GLY A 3 3.87 23.34 -28.52
CA GLY A 3 3.12 22.44 -27.66
C GLY A 3 4.05 21.79 -26.64
N VAL A 4 3.74 21.99 -25.37
CA VAL A 4 4.35 21.21 -24.29
C VAL A 4 3.70 19.84 -24.32
N GLU A 5 4.37 18.87 -24.95
CA GLU A 5 4.05 17.46 -24.80
C GLU A 5 4.37 17.08 -23.35
N MET A 6 3.31 16.97 -22.54
CA MET A 6 3.38 16.44 -21.19
C MET A 6 3.70 14.95 -21.30
N GLU A 7 4.97 14.61 -21.15
CA GLU A 7 5.44 13.23 -21.04
C GLU A 7 4.83 12.63 -19.77
N THR A 8 3.61 12.09 -19.89
CA THR A 8 3.02 11.24 -18.86
C THR A 8 3.94 10.05 -18.69
N ALA A 9 4.69 10.05 -17.60
CA ALA A 9 5.53 8.93 -17.18
C ALA A 9 4.71 7.63 -17.32
N ARG A 10 5.11 6.82 -18.30
CA ARG A 10 4.48 5.54 -18.61
C ARG A 10 4.48 4.71 -17.32
N PRO A 11 3.36 4.16 -16.83
CA PRO A 11 3.43 3.17 -15.78
C PRO A 11 4.24 2.02 -16.35
N ALA A 12 5.42 1.76 -15.79
CA ALA A 12 6.29 0.69 -16.25
C ALA A 12 5.48 -0.61 -16.22
N GLN A 13 5.16 -1.11 -17.42
CA GLN A 13 4.51 -2.39 -17.65
C GLN A 13 5.53 -3.47 -17.33
N HIS A 14 5.69 -3.82 -16.04
CA HIS A 14 6.48 -5.00 -15.66
C HIS A 14 5.58 -6.22 -15.78
N SER A 15 5.30 -6.65 -17.01
CA SER A 15 4.77 -7.99 -17.24
C SER A 15 5.93 -8.98 -17.08
N GLY A 16 6.14 -9.48 -15.86
CA GLY A 16 7.03 -10.61 -15.60
C GLY A 16 8.11 -10.41 -14.54
N ASP A 17 8.35 -9.19 -14.05
CA ASP A 17 9.34 -9.01 -12.99
C ASP A 17 8.80 -9.51 -11.65
N ASP A 18 9.62 -10.32 -10.97
CA ASP A 18 9.39 -10.78 -9.60
C ASP A 18 9.20 -9.56 -8.70
N PHE A 19 7.96 -9.31 -8.28
CA PHE A 19 7.60 -8.15 -7.46
C PHE A 19 8.48 -8.03 -6.22
N CYS A 20 8.83 -9.15 -5.59
CA CYS A 20 9.72 -9.19 -4.44
C CYS A 20 11.11 -8.65 -4.79
N ALA A 21 11.69 -9.10 -5.91
CA ALA A 21 13.01 -8.63 -6.35
C ALA A 21 13.01 -7.12 -6.64
N ALA A 22 11.92 -6.60 -7.23
CA ALA A 22 11.77 -5.17 -7.48
C ALA A 22 11.72 -4.35 -6.17
N VAL A 23 10.96 -4.83 -5.16
CA VAL A 23 10.90 -4.19 -3.83
C VAL A 23 12.27 -4.26 -3.15
N ILE A 24 12.91 -5.44 -3.10
CA ILE A 24 14.23 -5.60 -2.50
C ILE A 24 15.24 -4.65 -3.16
N SER A 25 15.29 -4.59 -4.49
CA SER A 25 16.19 -3.66 -5.20
C SER A 25 15.97 -2.19 -4.81
N GLN A 26 14.71 -1.77 -4.63
CA GLN A 26 14.35 -0.41 -4.25
C GLN A 26 14.80 -0.04 -2.82
N PHE A 27 14.79 -0.98 -1.88
CA PHE A 27 14.97 -0.73 -0.45
C PHE A 27 16.33 -1.19 0.13
N SER A 28 17.03 -2.12 -0.54
CA SER A 28 18.27 -2.74 -0.01
C SER A 28 19.46 -1.80 0.14
N ASN A 29 19.53 -0.73 -0.67
CA ASN A 29 20.69 0.17 -0.69
C ASN A 29 20.61 1.29 0.36
N ARG A 30 19.58 1.29 1.22
CA ARG A 30 19.29 2.40 2.11
C ARG A 30 19.46 1.97 3.56
N SER A 31 20.28 2.69 4.33
CA SER A 31 20.56 2.46 5.75
C SER A 31 19.43 2.89 6.70
N ASN A 32 18.17 2.67 6.30
CA ASN A 32 16.99 3.01 7.11
C ASN A 32 16.40 1.70 7.67
N GLU A 33 16.15 1.68 8.98
CA GLU A 33 15.54 0.56 9.69
C GLU A 33 14.18 0.14 9.08
N HIS A 34 13.34 1.11 8.69
CA HIS A 34 12.07 0.84 8.01
C HIS A 34 12.28 0.06 6.70
N HIS A 35 13.30 0.42 5.92
CA HIS A 35 13.60 -0.28 4.67
C HIS A 35 14.06 -1.72 4.92
N THR A 36 14.80 -1.96 6.00
CA THR A 36 15.13 -3.31 6.45
C THR A 36 13.86 -4.10 6.80
N HIS A 37 12.91 -3.49 7.52
CA HIS A 37 11.63 -4.14 7.81
C HIS A 37 10.82 -4.46 6.56
N VAL A 38 10.80 -3.57 5.56
CA VAL A 38 10.16 -3.80 4.25
C VAL A 38 10.82 -4.96 3.52
N CYS A 39 12.14 -5.00 3.41
CA CYS A 39 12.88 -6.09 2.77
C CYS A 39 12.68 -7.44 3.47
N ASN A 40 12.72 -7.46 4.80
CA ASN A 40 12.47 -8.68 5.57
C ASN A 40 11.05 -9.18 5.36
N SER A 41 10.07 -8.27 5.46
CA SER A 41 8.65 -8.56 5.27
C SER A 41 8.34 -9.14 3.90
N ILE A 42 8.82 -8.51 2.83
CA ILE A 42 8.56 -8.99 1.46
C ILE A 42 9.28 -10.32 1.20
N GLY A 43 10.48 -10.51 1.77
CA GLY A 43 11.21 -11.78 1.73
C GLY A 43 10.45 -12.91 2.40
N THR A 44 9.93 -12.68 3.62
CA THR A 44 9.08 -13.66 4.33
C THR A 44 7.82 -14.00 3.53
N MET A 45 7.14 -13.00 2.97
CA MET A 45 5.97 -13.24 2.11
C MET A 45 6.36 -14.06 0.87
N SER A 46 7.47 -13.73 0.21
CA SER A 46 7.95 -14.49 -0.96
C SER A 46 8.23 -15.95 -0.60
N GLN A 47 8.83 -16.21 0.57
CA GLN A 47 9.08 -17.57 1.03
C GLN A 47 7.77 -18.31 1.31
N GLU A 48 6.80 -17.67 1.97
CA GLU A 48 5.47 -18.27 2.20
C GLU A 48 4.77 -18.63 0.88
N LEU A 49 4.91 -17.81 -0.16
CA LEU A 49 4.38 -18.12 -1.49
C LEU A 49 5.07 -19.32 -2.12
N ILE A 50 6.40 -19.44 -1.99
CA ILE A 50 7.17 -20.58 -2.49
C ILE A 50 6.73 -21.86 -1.78
N ASP A 51 6.66 -21.84 -0.44
CA ASP A 51 6.30 -23.00 0.38
C ASP A 51 4.89 -23.52 0.05
N ARG A 52 3.99 -22.62 -0.38
CA ARG A 52 2.61 -22.93 -0.77
C ARG A 52 2.42 -23.17 -2.27
N ASN A 53 3.49 -23.17 -3.06
CA ASN A 53 3.45 -23.28 -4.52
C ASN A 53 2.53 -22.24 -5.20
N LEU A 54 2.49 -21.02 -4.65
CA LEU A 54 1.69 -19.92 -5.17
C LEU A 54 2.48 -19.05 -6.15
N PRO A 55 1.82 -18.48 -7.17
CA PRO A 55 2.46 -17.54 -8.09
C PRO A 55 2.95 -16.28 -7.36
N ARG A 56 4.18 -15.84 -7.66
CA ARG A 56 4.77 -14.60 -7.11
C ARG A 56 4.36 -13.35 -7.89
N THR A 57 3.06 -13.24 -8.19
CA THR A 57 2.51 -12.10 -8.93
C THR A 57 2.07 -10.99 -7.99
N ALA A 58 2.03 -9.74 -8.49
CA ALA A 58 1.54 -8.60 -7.72
C ALA A 58 0.14 -8.84 -7.12
N ALA A 59 -0.74 -9.56 -7.82
CA ALA A 59 -2.07 -9.89 -7.31
C ALA A 59 -2.06 -10.86 -6.12
N VAL A 60 -1.11 -11.79 -6.08
CA VAL A 60 -0.96 -12.67 -4.92
C VAL A 60 -0.33 -11.92 -3.76
N TYR A 61 0.70 -11.10 -4.00
CA TYR A 61 1.25 -10.21 -2.97
C TYR A 61 0.20 -9.25 -2.41
N PHE A 62 -0.68 -8.71 -3.24
CA PHE A 62 -1.79 -7.86 -2.79
C PHE A 62 -2.64 -8.58 -1.73
N ARG A 63 -3.09 -9.79 -2.05
CA ARG A 63 -3.95 -10.58 -1.16
C ARG A 63 -3.23 -10.96 0.13
N VAL A 64 -1.98 -11.42 0.04
CA VAL A 64 -1.19 -11.77 1.23
C VAL A 64 -0.96 -10.53 2.10
N THR A 65 -0.63 -9.38 1.51
CA THR A 65 -0.42 -8.14 2.26
C THR A 65 -1.69 -7.72 2.99
N CYS A 66 -2.84 -7.74 2.31
CA CYS A 66 -4.12 -7.39 2.92
C CYS A 66 -4.48 -8.36 4.05
N SER A 67 -4.26 -9.66 3.87
CA SER A 67 -4.49 -10.66 4.91
C SER A 67 -3.56 -10.48 6.12
N SER A 68 -2.30 -10.16 5.90
CA SER A 68 -1.34 -9.85 6.96
C SER A 68 -1.75 -8.59 7.73
N LEU A 69 -2.16 -7.53 7.04
CA LEU A 69 -2.68 -6.30 7.65
C LEU A 69 -3.95 -6.57 8.47
N ASP A 70 -4.88 -7.38 7.95
CA ASP A 70 -6.12 -7.72 8.65
C ASP A 70 -5.83 -8.46 9.96
N ARG A 71 -4.92 -9.45 9.93
CA ARG A 71 -4.43 -10.16 11.12
C ARG A 71 -3.73 -9.25 12.11
N LEU A 72 -2.85 -8.36 11.64
CA LEU A 72 -2.15 -7.40 12.49
C LEU A 72 -3.13 -6.41 13.12
N SER A 73 -4.13 -5.93 12.36
CA SER A 73 -5.15 -5.01 12.86
C SER A 73 -6.03 -5.59 13.95
N SER A 74 -6.13 -6.92 14.01
CA SER A 74 -6.88 -7.65 15.02
C SER A 74 -6.05 -8.00 16.26
N SER A 75 -4.74 -7.78 16.23
CA SER A 75 -3.82 -8.07 17.33
C SER A 75 -3.61 -6.83 18.20
N THR A 76 -3.68 -6.97 19.52
CA THR A 76 -3.41 -5.87 20.47
C THR A 76 -1.93 -5.49 20.54
N ASP A 77 -1.04 -6.42 20.18
CA ASP A 77 0.41 -6.28 20.28
C ASP A 77 1.08 -6.17 18.90
N ALA A 78 0.35 -5.67 17.89
CA ALA A 78 0.91 -5.49 16.56
C ALA A 78 2.10 -4.52 16.60
N ALA A 79 3.27 -5.03 16.23
CA ALA A 79 4.48 -4.23 16.15
C ALA A 79 4.35 -3.14 15.08
N GLY A 80 4.48 -1.86 15.49
CA GLY A 80 4.27 -0.70 14.61
C GLY A 80 5.12 -0.72 13.34
N HIS A 81 6.41 -1.08 13.47
CA HIS A 81 7.31 -1.20 12.32
C HIS A 81 6.85 -2.24 11.28
N LEU A 82 6.16 -3.30 11.72
CA LEU A 82 5.63 -4.31 10.82
C LEU A 82 4.37 -3.80 10.11
N LEU A 83 3.50 -3.08 10.81
CA LEU A 83 2.36 -2.40 10.19
C LEU A 83 2.83 -1.39 9.13
N ASP A 84 3.83 -0.58 9.47
CA ASP A 84 4.39 0.41 8.56
C ASP A 84 4.99 -0.24 7.31
N ALA A 85 5.75 -1.33 7.49
CA ALA A 85 6.32 -2.10 6.39
C ALA A 85 5.23 -2.71 5.49
N MET A 86 4.17 -3.28 6.09
CA MET A 86 3.04 -3.84 5.35
C MET A 86 2.27 -2.77 4.57
N LEU A 87 2.06 -1.57 5.14
CA LEU A 87 1.42 -0.44 4.46
C LEU A 87 2.28 0.06 3.29
N THR A 88 3.59 0.08 3.46
CA THR A 88 4.55 0.39 2.39
C THR A 88 4.43 -0.61 1.25
N ILE A 89 4.47 -1.91 1.54
CA ILE A 89 4.31 -2.97 0.54
C ILE A 89 2.95 -2.86 -0.16
N LEU A 90 1.87 -2.61 0.60
CA LEU A 90 0.53 -2.44 0.04
C LEU A 90 0.51 -1.29 -0.97
N SER A 91 1.09 -0.13 -0.64
CA SER A 91 1.17 1.00 -1.57
C SER A 91 1.88 0.66 -2.86
N LEU A 92 2.99 -0.10 -2.79
CA LEU A 92 3.74 -0.53 -3.96
C LEU A 92 2.96 -1.52 -4.82
N VAL A 93 2.27 -2.48 -4.19
CA VAL A 93 1.44 -3.45 -4.93
C VAL A 93 0.26 -2.76 -5.59
N VAL A 94 -0.44 -1.88 -4.85
CA VAL A 94 -1.55 -1.10 -5.38
C VAL A 94 -1.07 -0.28 -6.59
N ASP A 95 0.17 0.23 -6.61
CA ASP A 95 0.74 1.00 -7.75
C ASP A 95 0.85 0.15 -9.02
N ARG A 96 0.99 -1.16 -8.87
CA ARG A 96 1.03 -2.12 -9.98
C ARG A 96 -0.33 -2.74 -10.30
N TYR A 97 -1.36 -2.45 -9.50
CA TYR A 97 -2.67 -3.09 -9.62
C TYR A 97 -3.55 -2.35 -10.66
N PRO A 98 -4.21 -3.08 -11.59
CA PRO A 98 -5.12 -2.46 -12.55
C PRO A 98 -6.25 -1.67 -11.86
N LEU A 99 -6.59 -0.48 -12.36
CA LEU A 99 -7.63 0.36 -11.76
C LEU A 99 -8.99 -0.35 -11.67
N SER A 100 -9.33 -1.17 -12.67
CA SER A 100 -10.56 -1.98 -12.66
C SER A 100 -10.58 -2.99 -11.52
N ALA A 101 -9.46 -3.66 -11.25
CA ALA A 101 -9.33 -4.60 -10.16
C ALA A 101 -9.33 -3.88 -8.80
N LEU A 102 -8.71 -2.70 -8.71
CA LEU A 102 -8.73 -1.88 -7.50
C LEU A 102 -10.15 -1.42 -7.16
N LYS A 103 -10.94 -1.03 -8.18
CA LYS A 103 -12.35 -0.66 -8.01
C LYS A 103 -13.20 -1.80 -7.44
N MET A 104 -12.97 -3.03 -7.89
CA MET A 104 -13.65 -4.22 -7.34
C MET A 104 -13.30 -4.49 -5.88
N GLN A 105 -12.12 -4.05 -5.43
CA GLN A 105 -11.63 -4.22 -4.06
C GLN A 105 -11.86 -2.97 -3.19
N HIS A 106 -12.54 -1.93 -3.70
CA HIS A 106 -12.62 -0.62 -3.05
C HIS A 106 -13.20 -0.70 -1.64
N ALA A 107 -14.37 -1.33 -1.48
CA ALA A 107 -15.04 -1.42 -0.18
C ALA A 107 -14.16 -2.14 0.85
N TYR A 108 -13.57 -3.28 0.45
CA TYR A 108 -12.67 -4.06 1.30
C TYR A 108 -11.43 -3.26 1.72
N LEU A 109 -10.73 -2.63 0.77
CA LEU A 109 -9.54 -1.84 1.09
C LEU A 109 -9.86 -0.60 1.91
N SER A 110 -11.00 0.05 1.64
CA SER A 110 -11.45 1.22 2.40
C SER A 110 -11.64 0.87 3.88
N GLU A 111 -12.32 -0.25 4.15
CA GLU A 111 -12.54 -0.73 5.52
C GLU A 111 -11.22 -1.13 6.19
N LEU A 112 -10.38 -1.89 5.49
CA LEU A 112 -9.07 -2.33 5.99
C LEU A 112 -8.18 -1.13 6.36
N LEU A 113 -8.02 -0.17 5.44
CA LEU A 113 -7.19 1.02 5.67
C LEU A 113 -7.74 1.88 6.80
N THR A 114 -9.06 2.06 6.87
CA THR A 114 -9.72 2.78 7.97
C THR A 114 -9.42 2.13 9.31
N ARG A 115 -9.53 0.80 9.39
CA ARG A 115 -9.29 0.04 10.62
C ARG A 115 -7.84 0.15 11.05
N VAL A 116 -6.92 -0.06 10.10
CA VAL A 116 -5.48 0.03 10.33
C VAL A 116 -5.11 1.45 10.77
N LEU A 117 -5.50 2.50 10.05
CA LEU A 117 -5.16 3.90 10.37
C LEU A 117 -5.68 4.42 11.71
N ARG A 118 -6.67 3.75 12.32
CA ARG A 118 -7.15 4.05 13.67
C ARG A 118 -6.24 3.48 14.77
N MET A 119 -5.29 2.62 14.42
CA MET A 119 -4.33 2.06 15.36
C MET A 119 -3.31 3.10 15.78
N LYS A 120 -3.01 3.17 17.08
CA LYS A 120 -2.03 4.10 17.65
C LYS A 120 -0.57 3.73 17.34
N SER A 121 -0.33 2.52 16.85
CA SER A 121 1.01 1.95 16.62
C SER A 121 1.61 2.32 15.25
N ILE A 122 0.86 2.98 14.36
CA ILE A 122 1.34 3.36 13.03
C ILE A 122 2.27 4.56 13.11
N GLY A 123 3.46 4.42 12.55
CA GLY A 123 4.43 5.49 12.38
C GLY A 123 4.21 6.27 11.09
N VAL A 124 5.01 7.34 10.92
CA VAL A 124 4.98 8.16 9.69
C VAL A 124 5.33 7.34 8.45
N ASP A 125 6.25 6.38 8.61
CA ASP A 125 6.67 5.45 7.57
C ASP A 125 5.54 4.54 7.04
N GLY A 126 4.50 4.27 7.85
CA GLY A 126 3.28 3.59 7.41
C GLY A 126 2.17 4.54 6.96
N LEU A 127 2.08 5.70 7.61
CA LEU A 127 1.04 6.69 7.36
C LEU A 127 1.10 7.23 5.93
N VAL A 128 2.27 7.64 5.45
CA VAL A 128 2.42 8.21 4.08
C VAL A 128 2.02 7.19 3.00
N PRO A 129 2.49 5.93 3.01
CA PRO A 129 2.00 4.89 2.11
C PRO A 129 0.50 4.63 2.22
N ALA A 130 -0.07 4.63 3.42
CA ALA A 130 -1.50 4.45 3.62
C ALA A 130 -2.31 5.58 2.97
N ILE A 131 -1.89 6.84 3.15
CA ILE A 131 -2.51 8.00 2.48
C ILE A 131 -2.38 7.88 0.96
N LYS A 132 -1.26 7.38 0.43
CA LYS A 132 -1.11 7.12 -1.01
C LYS A 132 -2.10 6.07 -1.51
N CYS A 133 -2.34 4.99 -0.75
CA CYS A 133 -3.40 4.03 -1.05
C CYS A 133 -4.79 4.68 -1.04
N ILE A 134 -5.09 5.50 -0.04
CA ILE A 134 -6.36 6.23 0.07
C ILE A 134 -6.59 7.13 -1.15
N SER A 135 -5.60 7.91 -1.55
CA SER A 135 -5.68 8.77 -2.73
C SER A 135 -6.02 7.97 -4.00
N ARG A 136 -5.44 6.78 -4.15
CA ARG A 136 -5.71 5.87 -5.28
C ARG A 136 -7.14 5.32 -5.24
N LEU A 137 -7.65 5.00 -4.05
CA LEU A 137 -9.05 4.57 -3.87
C LEU A 137 -10.03 5.70 -4.22
N LEU A 138 -9.75 6.93 -3.78
CA LEU A 138 -10.58 8.09 -4.10
C LEU A 138 -10.63 8.36 -5.61
N ILE A 139 -9.51 8.19 -6.32
CA ILE A 139 -9.45 8.35 -7.79
C ILE A 139 -10.34 7.33 -8.51
N VAL A 140 -10.42 6.08 -8.04
CA VAL A 140 -11.25 5.04 -8.70
C VAL A 140 -12.74 5.10 -8.32
N SER A 141 -13.11 6.02 -7.42
CA SER A 141 -14.46 6.16 -6.85
C SER A 141 -15.31 7.24 -7.54
N GLU A 142 -15.07 7.48 -8.83
CA GLU A 142 -15.73 8.53 -9.66
C GLU A 142 -17.27 8.56 -9.59
N LYS A 143 -17.92 7.43 -9.29
CA LYS A 143 -19.40 7.32 -9.19
C LYS A 143 -19.89 6.91 -7.80
N ALA A 144 -19.02 6.92 -6.80
CA ALA A 144 -19.40 6.57 -5.44
C ALA A 144 -20.19 7.71 -4.80
N GLY A 145 -21.12 7.39 -3.90
CA GLY A 145 -21.81 8.40 -3.10
C GLY A 145 -20.82 9.07 -2.15
N TRP A 146 -21.12 10.28 -1.68
CA TRP A 146 -20.27 10.96 -0.69
C TRP A 146 -20.06 10.09 0.56
N GLU A 147 -21.09 9.38 1.01
CA GLU A 147 -21.03 8.47 2.16
C GLU A 147 -19.98 7.37 2.02
N ASP A 148 -19.73 6.90 0.79
CA ASP A 148 -18.76 5.84 0.50
C ASP A 148 -17.30 6.32 0.60
N VAL A 149 -17.07 7.62 0.42
CA VAL A 149 -15.73 8.22 0.32
C VAL A 149 -15.42 9.20 1.46
N ALA A 150 -16.43 9.67 2.20
CA ALA A 150 -16.28 10.68 3.23
C ALA A 150 -15.25 10.30 4.29
N GLN A 151 -15.23 9.03 4.69
CA GLN A 151 -14.26 8.52 5.66
C GLN A 151 -12.82 8.57 5.14
N LEU A 152 -12.61 8.15 3.89
CA LEU A 152 -11.31 8.19 3.22
C LEU A 152 -10.83 9.63 3.01
N TYR A 153 -11.73 10.53 2.60
CA TYR A 153 -11.46 11.96 2.54
C TYR A 153 -11.08 12.54 3.91
N GLY A 154 -11.75 12.10 4.98
CA GLY A 154 -11.45 12.52 6.34
C GLY A 154 -10.00 12.21 6.77
N PHE A 155 -9.48 11.03 6.44
CA PHE A 155 -8.07 10.70 6.69
C PHE A 155 -7.11 11.57 5.88
N LEU A 156 -7.43 11.79 4.59
CA LEU A 156 -6.60 12.63 3.73
C LEU A 156 -6.53 14.08 4.22
N VAL A 157 -7.69 14.68 4.51
CA VAL A 157 -7.78 16.05 5.04
C VAL A 157 -7.11 16.13 6.40
N GLY A 158 -7.36 15.17 7.29
CA GLY A 158 -6.74 15.11 8.61
C GLY A 158 -5.22 15.09 8.53
N TYR A 159 -4.65 14.32 7.60
CA TYR A 159 -3.20 14.33 7.34
C TYR A 159 -2.71 15.66 6.74
N MET A 160 -3.49 16.29 5.86
CA MET A 160 -3.13 17.58 5.26
C MET A 160 -3.10 18.71 6.29
N THR A 161 -4.09 18.75 7.18
CA THR A 161 -4.24 19.77 8.24
C THR A 161 -3.44 19.45 9.50
N ASP A 162 -2.73 18.32 9.54
CA ASP A 162 -1.84 18.00 10.65
C ASP A 162 -0.59 18.90 10.61
N ASP A 163 -0.40 19.68 11.67
CA ASP A 163 0.72 20.62 11.81
C ASP A 163 2.04 19.94 12.20
N ARG A 164 2.02 18.63 12.51
CA ARG A 164 3.24 17.88 12.79
C ARG A 164 4.13 17.84 11.54
N PRO A 165 5.47 17.94 11.70
CA PRO A 165 6.39 17.84 10.57
C PRO A 165 6.20 16.51 9.85
N LYS A 166 6.14 16.58 8.52
CA LYS A 166 5.92 15.46 7.60
C LYS A 166 7.25 14.96 7.03
#